data_AF-A0A6I1KKU5-F1
#
_entry.id   AF-A0A6I1KKU5-F1
#
_cell.length_a   1.000
_cell.length_b   1.000
_cell.length_c   1.000
_cell.angle_alpha   90.00
_cell.angle_beta   90.00
_cell.angle_gamma   90.00
#
_symmetry.space_group_name_H-M   'P 1'
#
loop_
_entity.id
_entity.type
_entity.pdbx_description
1 polymer ?
#
loop_
_entity_poly.entity_id
_entity_poly.type
_entity_poly.pdbx_seq_one_letter_code
_entity_poly.pdbx_strand_id
1 'polypeptide(L)'
;MPGIVKDICKTFVLHAVAAHFNNGLLPTALLFLGLTLVSGDLYFERTVLHLSVIALCMVPVSFFSGVRDWRTKFHGGRAPIFYRKMWLSGILFLLVGSAAGLRLTHPGLLAEGGVFKWIYFGCLLGTLPVVVLLGHYGGKLAFQWKNMNH
;
A
#
# COMPACT_ATOMS: atom_id res chain seq x y z
N MET A 1 32.68 5.69 9.44
CA MET A 1 31.41 4.92 9.49
C MET A 1 31.70 3.49 9.07
N PRO A 2 31.31 2.47 9.86
CA PRO A 2 31.58 1.06 9.56
C PRO A 2 31.01 0.72 8.17
N GLY A 3 31.74 -0.09 7.39
CA GLY A 3 31.47 -0.34 5.96
C GLY A 3 30.02 -0.73 5.65
N ILE A 4 29.40 -1.50 6.55
CA ILE A 4 28.00 -1.95 6.46
C ILE A 4 27.00 -0.78 6.37
N VAL A 5 27.17 0.27 7.18
CA VAL A 5 26.24 1.42 7.18
C VAL A 5 26.36 2.20 5.87
N LYS A 6 27.58 2.32 5.33
CA LYS A 6 27.83 2.99 4.05
C LYS A 6 27.23 2.21 2.89
N ASP A 7 27.27 0.88 2.93
CA ASP A 7 26.68 0.03 1.90
C ASP A 7 25.15 0.03 1.94
N ILE A 8 24.55 -0.02 3.13
CA ILE A 8 23.09 0.12 3.30
C ILE A 8 22.62 1.47 2.75
N CYS A 9 23.28 2.58 3.10
CA CYS A 9 22.91 3.90 2.58
C CYS A 9 23.02 4.00 1.05
N LYS A 10 23.99 3.31 0.43
CA LYS A 10 24.16 3.30 -1.04
C LYS A 10 23.12 2.45 -1.77
N THR A 11 22.64 1.37 -1.14
CA THR A 11 21.74 0.40 -1.77
C THR A 11 20.27 0.65 -1.44
N PHE A 12 19.98 1.51 -0.45
CA PHE A 12 18.63 1.78 0.01
C PHE A 12 17.77 2.45 -1.08
N VAL A 13 16.69 1.78 -1.48
CA VAL A 13 15.69 2.31 -2.42
C VAL A 13 14.42 2.63 -1.63
N LEU A 14 14.28 3.88 -1.21
CA LEU A 14 13.16 4.35 -0.39
C LEU A 14 11.80 4.01 -1.00
N HIS A 15 11.66 4.15 -2.32
CA HIS A 15 10.45 3.79 -3.04
C HIS A 15 10.07 2.32 -2.88
N ALA A 16 11.05 1.41 -3.02
CA ALA A 16 10.80 -0.02 -2.89
C ALA A 16 10.34 -0.36 -1.47
N VAL A 17 11.03 0.17 -0.46
CA VAL A 17 10.69 -0.06 0.96
C VAL A 17 9.27 0.43 1.26
N ALA A 18 8.94 1.66 0.88
CA ALA A 18 7.61 2.22 1.13
C ALA A 18 6.49 1.46 0.37
N ALA A 19 6.75 1.05 -0.87
CA ALA A 19 5.79 0.27 -1.66
C ALA A 19 5.57 -1.14 -1.06
N HIS A 20 6.64 -1.82 -0.64
CA HIS A 20 6.55 -3.14 -0.02
C HIS A 20 5.87 -3.10 1.34
N PHE A 21 6.02 -2.00 2.08
CA PHE A 21 5.34 -1.81 3.37
C PHE A 21 3.81 -1.90 3.21
N ASN A 22 3.24 -1.18 2.24
CA ASN A 22 1.80 -1.23 1.94
C ASN A 22 1.34 -2.62 1.48
N ASN A 23 2.16 -3.30 0.68
CA ASN A 23 1.88 -4.65 0.22
C ASN A 23 1.89 -5.69 1.36
N GLY A 24 2.56 -5.41 2.48
CA GLY A 24 2.48 -6.23 3.69
C GLY A 24 1.30 -5.83 4.58
N LEU A 25 1.19 -4.54 4.89
CA LEU A 25 0.21 -4.02 5.87
C LEU A 25 -1.24 -4.29 5.47
N LEU A 26 -1.60 -4.11 4.20
CA LEU A 26 -3.01 -4.18 3.77
C LEU A 26 -3.55 -5.62 3.75
N PRO A 27 -2.81 -6.62 3.23
CA PRO A 27 -3.18 -8.02 3.44
C PRO A 27 -3.25 -8.40 4.92
N THR A 28 -2.30 -7.94 5.74
CA THR A 28 -2.34 -8.19 7.19
C THR A 28 -3.57 -7.56 7.83
N ALA A 29 -3.95 -6.34 7.44
CA ALA A 29 -5.16 -5.67 7.93
C ALA A 29 -6.42 -6.49 7.60
N LEU A 30 -6.48 -7.13 6.44
CA LEU A 30 -7.59 -8.02 6.08
C LEU A 30 -7.59 -9.34 6.85
N LEU A 31 -6.43 -9.89 7.18
CA LEU A 31 -6.36 -11.04 8.09
C LEU A 31 -6.92 -10.67 9.47
N PHE A 32 -6.52 -9.52 10.03
CA PHE A 32 -7.08 -9.02 11.29
C PHE A 32 -8.57 -8.71 11.20
N LEU A 33 -9.05 -8.23 10.06
CA LEU A 33 -10.48 -8.05 9.82
C LEU A 33 -11.23 -9.39 9.84
N GLY A 34 -10.66 -10.42 9.22
CA GLY A 34 -11.19 -11.79 9.29
C GLY A 34 -11.23 -12.32 10.73
N LEU A 35 -10.17 -12.11 11.50
CA LEU A 35 -10.13 -12.46 12.92
C LEU A 35 -11.19 -11.71 13.72
N THR A 36 -11.41 -10.43 13.44
CA THR A 36 -12.48 -9.62 14.06
C THR A 36 -13.86 -10.23 13.79
N LEU A 37 -14.11 -10.67 12.54
CA LEU A 37 -15.40 -11.27 12.16
C LEU A 37 -15.66 -12.62 12.84
N VAL A 38 -14.61 -13.43 13.06
CA VAL A 38 -14.75 -14.75 13.68
C VAL A 38 -14.83 -14.66 15.21
N SER A 39 -14.01 -13.80 15.82
CA SER A 39 -13.92 -13.69 17.29
C SER A 39 -14.87 -12.67 17.89
N GLY A 40 -15.32 -11.67 17.12
CA GLY A 40 -16.01 -10.50 17.65
C GLY A 40 -15.14 -9.57 18.49
N ASP A 41 -13.82 -9.80 18.54
CA ASP A 41 -12.92 -9.04 19.41
C ASP A 41 -12.55 -7.66 18.82
N LEU A 42 -12.84 -6.62 19.59
CA LEU A 42 -12.55 -5.22 19.27
C LEU A 42 -11.03 -4.93 19.16
N TYR A 43 -10.16 -5.72 19.78
CA TYR A 43 -8.71 -5.54 19.69
C TYR A 43 -8.19 -5.78 18.28
N PHE A 44 -8.70 -6.81 17.60
CA PHE A 44 -8.36 -7.07 16.20
C PHE A 44 -8.90 -5.95 15.31
N GLU A 45 -10.10 -5.46 15.58
CA GLU A 45 -10.70 -4.37 14.81
C GLU A 45 -9.86 -3.09 14.90
N ARG A 46 -9.43 -2.73 16.12
CA ARG A 46 -8.52 -1.60 16.33
C ARG A 46 -7.23 -1.81 15.56
N THR A 47 -6.71 -3.03 15.51
CA THR A 47 -5.49 -3.34 14.75
C THR A 47 -5.65 -3.05 13.26
N VAL A 48 -6.81 -3.38 12.66
CA VAL A 48 -7.14 -3.04 11.26
C VAL A 48 -7.04 -1.53 11.02
N LEU A 49 -7.56 -0.72 11.95
CA LEU A 49 -7.49 0.74 11.86
C LEU A 49 -6.04 1.24 11.87
N HIS A 50 -5.22 0.80 12.83
CA HIS A 50 -3.83 1.23 12.94
C HIS A 50 -3.03 0.87 11.67
N LEU A 51 -3.19 -0.37 11.17
CA LEU A 51 -2.54 -0.81 9.94
C LEU A 51 -2.97 0.01 8.73
N SER A 52 -4.28 0.32 8.63
CA SER A 52 -4.82 1.14 7.55
C SER A 52 -4.29 2.57 7.59
N VAL A 53 -4.21 3.19 8.78
CA VAL A 53 -3.66 4.55 8.95
C VAL A 53 -2.18 4.59 8.60
N ILE A 54 -1.38 3.62 9.06
CA ILE A 54 0.04 3.56 8.72
C ILE A 54 0.22 3.35 7.21
N ALA A 55 -0.56 2.46 6.60
CA ALA A 55 -0.55 2.27 5.15
C ALA A 55 -0.91 3.57 4.41
N LEU A 56 -1.93 4.30 4.88
CA LEU A 56 -2.33 5.58 4.31
C LEU A 56 -1.19 6.60 4.34
N CYS A 57 -0.43 6.67 5.43
CA CYS A 57 0.75 7.54 5.53
C CYS A 57 1.89 7.11 4.58
N MET A 58 2.04 5.80 4.34
CA MET A 58 3.10 5.27 3.48
C MET A 58 2.77 5.37 1.99
N VAL A 59 1.49 5.43 1.59
CA VAL A 59 1.09 5.60 0.18
C VAL A 59 1.68 6.88 -0.45
N PRO A 60 1.55 8.10 0.14
CA PRO A 60 2.20 9.30 -0.39
C PRO A 60 3.73 9.17 -0.47
N VAL A 61 4.36 8.59 0.55
CA VAL A 61 5.81 8.38 0.58
C VAL A 61 6.24 7.50 -0.59
N SER A 62 5.54 6.38 -0.81
CA SER A 62 5.76 5.48 -1.94
C SER A 62 5.51 6.16 -3.29
N PHE A 63 4.44 6.95 -3.40
CA PHE A 63 4.09 7.66 -4.62
C PHE A 63 5.16 8.67 -5.04
N PHE A 64 5.50 9.62 -4.15
CA PHE A 64 6.46 10.67 -4.47
C PHE A 64 7.87 10.14 -4.73
N SER A 65 8.31 9.15 -3.93
CA SER A 65 9.58 8.49 -4.16
C SER A 65 9.61 7.72 -5.48
N GLY A 66 8.49 7.13 -5.89
CA GLY A 66 8.35 6.46 -7.19
C GLY A 66 8.40 7.42 -8.37
N VAL A 67 7.75 8.59 -8.25
CA VAL A 67 7.83 9.65 -9.27
C VAL A 67 9.25 10.18 -9.39
N ARG A 68 9.95 10.37 -8.25
CA ARG A 68 11.35 10.78 -8.23
C ARG A 68 12.24 9.75 -8.93
N ASP A 69 12.13 8.48 -8.57
CA ASP A 69 12.91 7.39 -9.18
C ASP A 69 12.64 7.27 -10.69
N TRP A 70 11.39 7.45 -11.13
CA TRP A 70 11.04 7.48 -12.54
C TRP A 70 11.72 8.64 -13.28
N ARG A 71 11.74 9.85 -12.72
CA ARG A 71 12.41 11.00 -13.32
C ARG A 71 13.93 10.82 -13.37
N THR A 72 14.55 10.33 -12.29
CA THR A 72 16.01 10.28 -12.17
C THR A 72 16.63 9.06 -12.86
N LYS A 73 16.01 7.88 -12.78
CA LYS A 73 16.58 6.63 -13.31
C LYS A 73 16.11 6.32 -14.73
N PHE A 74 14.89 6.73 -15.07
CA PHE A 74 14.28 6.45 -16.38
C PHE A 74 14.17 7.70 -17.25
N HIS A 75 14.81 8.81 -16.86
CA HIS A 75 14.80 10.10 -17.58
C HIS A 75 13.38 10.62 -17.89
N GLY A 76 12.37 10.22 -17.11
CA GLY A 76 10.98 10.56 -17.39
C GLY A 76 10.43 9.91 -18.68
N GLY A 77 11.08 8.87 -19.19
CA GLY A 77 10.65 8.14 -20.37
C GLY A 77 9.22 7.63 -20.21
N ARG A 78 8.40 7.82 -21.25
CA ARG A 78 6.98 7.39 -21.27
C ARG A 78 6.91 5.86 -21.32
N ALA A 79 6.97 5.22 -20.16
CA ALA A 79 6.70 3.80 -20.03
C ALA A 79 5.28 3.59 -19.46
N PRO A 80 4.36 2.94 -20.20
CA PRO A 80 2.98 2.71 -19.78
C PRO A 80 2.83 2.07 -18.39
N ILE A 81 3.84 1.31 -17.97
CA ILE A 81 3.89 0.64 -16.67
C ILE A 81 3.94 1.65 -15.51
N PHE A 82 4.66 2.77 -15.66
CA PHE A 82 4.73 3.80 -14.61
C PHE A 82 3.39 4.52 -14.43
N TYR A 83 2.71 4.86 -15.53
CA TYR A 83 1.39 5.48 -15.46
C TYR A 83 0.36 4.57 -14.78
N ARG A 84 0.37 3.26 -15.11
CA ARG A 84 -0.48 2.27 -14.43
C ARG A 84 -0.20 2.21 -12.93
N LYS A 85 1.08 2.25 -12.52
CA LYS A 85 1.45 2.30 -11.11
C LYS A 85 0.98 3.57 -10.40
N MET A 86 1.10 4.74 -11.03
CA MET A 86 0.62 6.01 -10.46
C MET A 86 -0.89 5.97 -10.24
N TRP A 87 -1.64 5.48 -11.23
CA TRP A 87 -3.09 5.30 -11.12
C TRP A 87 -3.47 4.33 -10.00
N LEU A 88 -2.84 3.16 -9.94
CA LEU A 88 -3.07 2.17 -8.89
C LEU A 88 -2.74 2.72 -7.49
N SER A 89 -1.67 3.51 -7.35
CA SER A 89 -1.33 4.17 -6.09
C SER A 89 -2.37 5.20 -5.67
N GLY A 90 -2.96 5.94 -6.64
CA GLY A 90 -4.07 6.85 -6.39
C GLY A 90 -5.33 6.11 -5.94
N ILE A 91 -5.68 5.01 -6.61
CA ILE A 91 -6.80 4.15 -6.18
C ILE A 91 -6.55 3.62 -4.77
N LEU A 92 -5.33 3.13 -4.48
CA LEU A 92 -4.98 2.62 -3.16
C LEU A 92 -5.17 3.69 -2.07
N PHE A 93 -4.72 4.92 -2.35
CA PHE A 93 -4.90 6.05 -1.44
C PHE A 93 -6.38 6.31 -1.14
N LEU A 94 -7.22 6.32 -2.18
CA LEU A 94 -8.66 6.54 -2.03
C LEU A 94 -9.32 5.40 -1.24
N LEU A 95 -9.03 4.14 -1.56
CA LEU A 95 -9.61 2.99 -0.87
C LEU A 95 -9.24 2.97 0.61
N VAL A 96 -7.95 3.09 0.93
CA VAL A 96 -7.46 3.08 2.31
C VAL A 96 -7.91 4.34 3.06
N GLY A 97 -7.90 5.50 2.39
CA GLY A 97 -8.35 6.77 2.96
C GLY A 97 -9.85 6.75 3.29
N SER A 98 -10.69 6.21 2.41
CA SER A 98 -12.12 6.02 2.68
C SER A 98 -12.35 5.01 3.81
N ALA A 99 -11.65 3.88 3.83
CA ALA A 99 -11.78 2.89 4.91
C ALA A 99 -11.38 3.47 6.27
N ALA A 100 -10.22 4.13 6.35
CA ALA A 100 -9.74 4.77 7.57
C ALA A 100 -10.68 5.93 7.99
N GLY A 101 -11.10 6.77 7.04
CA GLY A 101 -12.01 7.88 7.29
C GLY A 101 -13.34 7.42 7.87
N LEU A 102 -13.99 6.43 7.25
CA LEU A 102 -15.24 5.84 7.76
C LEU A 102 -15.07 5.30 9.17
N ARG A 103 -13.94 4.65 9.45
CA ARG A 103 -13.69 4.05 10.77
C ARG A 103 -13.40 5.08 11.85
N LEU A 104 -12.82 6.23 11.49
CA LEU A 104 -12.58 7.36 12.39
C LEU A 104 -13.87 8.16 12.65
N THR A 105 -14.73 8.33 11.66
CA THR A 105 -16.01 9.05 11.83
C THR A 105 -17.10 8.21 12.49
N HIS A 106 -17.08 6.90 12.30
CA HIS A 106 -18.05 5.96 12.87
C HIS A 106 -17.35 4.86 13.66
N PRO A 107 -16.98 5.12 14.94
CA PRO A 107 -16.24 4.14 15.73
C PRO A 107 -16.98 2.81 15.98
N GLY A 108 -18.31 2.83 15.92
CA GLY A 108 -19.21 1.68 16.07
C GLY A 108 -19.60 0.99 14.75
N LEU A 109 -18.95 1.32 13.63
CA LEU A 109 -19.34 0.90 12.27
C LEU A 109 -19.66 -0.60 12.13
N LEU A 110 -18.87 -1.48 12.76
CA LEU A 110 -19.08 -2.92 12.66
C LEU A 110 -20.27 -3.43 13.48
N ALA A 111 -20.61 -2.75 14.58
CA ALA A 111 -21.68 -3.09 15.51
C ALA A 111 -23.03 -2.49 15.10
N GLU A 112 -23.04 -1.26 14.62
CA GLU A 112 -24.27 -0.53 14.23
C GLU A 112 -24.90 -1.06 12.92
N GLY A 113 -24.12 -1.76 12.09
CA GLY A 113 -24.58 -2.28 10.82
C GLY A 113 -24.88 -1.18 9.77
N GLY A 114 -25.50 -1.55 8.66
CA GLY A 114 -25.90 -0.60 7.60
C GLY A 114 -24.94 -0.47 6.43
N VAL A 115 -25.21 0.52 5.56
CA VAL A 115 -24.53 0.70 4.26
C VAL A 115 -23.04 1.02 4.43
N PHE A 116 -22.68 1.82 5.43
CA PHE A 116 -21.28 2.22 5.66
C PHE A 116 -20.38 1.03 6.02
N LYS A 117 -20.91 0.00 6.68
CA LYS A 117 -20.20 -1.26 6.95
C LYS A 117 -19.78 -1.95 5.65
N TRP A 118 -20.70 -2.06 4.69
CA TRP A 118 -20.42 -2.66 3.39
C TRP A 118 -19.44 -1.84 2.56
N ILE A 119 -19.53 -0.51 2.60
CA ILE A 119 -18.54 0.37 1.96
C ILE A 119 -17.16 0.15 2.57
N TYR A 120 -17.04 0.09 3.90
CA TYR A 120 -15.77 -0.19 4.57
C TYR A 120 -15.17 -1.55 4.18
N PHE A 121 -15.97 -2.62 4.16
CA PHE A 121 -15.51 -3.93 3.68
C PHE A 121 -15.09 -3.88 2.21
N GLY A 122 -15.88 -3.24 1.35
CA GLY A 122 -15.56 -3.08 -0.07
C GLY A 122 -14.26 -2.31 -0.29
N CYS A 123 -14.04 -1.23 0.47
CA CYS A 123 -12.82 -0.45 0.43
C CYS A 123 -11.61 -1.30 0.83
N LEU A 124 -11.67 -1.98 1.98
CA LEU A 124 -10.57 -2.82 2.46
C LEU A 124 -10.31 -4.01 1.53
N LEU A 125 -11.32 -4.77 1.13
CA LEU A 125 -11.17 -5.89 0.21
C LEU A 125 -10.65 -5.43 -1.15
N GLY A 126 -11.09 -4.27 -1.62
CA GLY A 126 -10.61 -3.64 -2.85
C GLY A 126 -9.11 -3.31 -2.81
N THR A 127 -8.51 -3.15 -1.64
CA THR A 127 -7.05 -2.91 -1.55
C THR A 127 -6.22 -4.11 -2.02
N LEU A 128 -6.70 -5.35 -1.87
CA LEU A 128 -5.97 -6.56 -2.27
C LEU A 128 -5.57 -6.59 -3.74
N PRO A 129 -6.52 -6.51 -4.70
CA PRO A 129 -6.15 -6.54 -6.11
C PRO A 129 -5.21 -5.38 -6.46
N VAL A 130 -5.35 -4.23 -5.79
CA VAL A 130 -4.49 -3.07 -6.04
C VAL A 130 -3.05 -3.32 -5.57
N VAL A 131 -2.83 -3.82 -4.35
CA VAL A 131 -1.46 -4.14 -3.87
C VAL A 131 -0.82 -5.28 -4.63
N VAL A 132 -1.61 -6.29 -5.03
CA VAL A 132 -1.14 -7.41 -5.86
C VAL A 132 -0.68 -6.88 -7.22
N LEU A 133 -1.49 -6.04 -7.89
CA LEU A 133 -1.12 -5.45 -9.17
C LEU A 133 0.10 -4.52 -9.04
N LEU A 134 0.18 -3.71 -7.99
CA LEU A 134 1.35 -2.87 -7.72
C LEU A 134 2.62 -3.71 -7.56
N GLY A 135 2.54 -4.81 -6.81
CA GLY A 135 3.62 -5.80 -6.68
C GLY A 135 4.00 -6.43 -8.02
N HIS A 136 3.02 -6.90 -8.79
CA HIS A 136 3.22 -7.48 -10.12
C HIS A 136 3.93 -6.52 -11.08
N TYR A 137 3.46 -5.28 -11.19
CA TYR A 137 4.12 -4.26 -12.01
C TYR A 137 5.51 -3.87 -11.48
N GLY A 138 5.73 -3.94 -10.16
CA GLY A 138 7.04 -3.77 -9.54
C GLY A 138 8.04 -4.85 -9.97
N GLY A 139 7.64 -6.12 -9.87
CA GLY A 139 8.45 -7.26 -10.30
C GLY A 139 8.73 -7.22 -11.81
N LYS A 140 7.73 -6.88 -12.63
CA LYS A 140 7.89 -6.74 -14.08
C LYS A 140 8.94 -5.69 -14.46
N LEU A 141 8.93 -4.53 -13.79
CA LEU A 141 9.94 -3.49 -14.02
C LEU A 141 11.34 -3.95 -13.62
N ALA A 142 11.49 -4.61 -12.48
CA ALA A 142 12.78 -5.12 -12.03
C ALA A 142 13.36 -6.17 -12.99
N PHE A 143 12.52 -7.06 -13.52
CA PHE A 143 12.94 -8.08 -14.46
C PHE A 143 13.25 -7.51 -15.85
N GLN A 144 12.41 -6.62 -16.38
CA GLN A 144 12.65 -5.97 -17.68
C GLN A 144 13.90 -5.07 -17.65
N TRP A 145 14.16 -4.38 -16.54
CA TRP A 145 15.40 -3.62 -16.36
C TRP A 145 16.64 -4.51 -16.45
N LYS A 146 16.61 -5.70 -15.84
CA LYS A 146 17.72 -6.66 -15.90
C LYS A 146 18.00 -7.11 -17.34
N ASN A 147 16.97 -7.30 -18.15
CA ASN A 147 17.11 -7.76 -19.54
C ASN A 147 17.57 -6.67 -20.53
N MET A 148 17.51 -5.38 -20.17
CA MET A 148 17.99 -4.29 -21.03
C MET A 148 19.48 -3.95 -20.81
N ASN A 149 20.07 -4.45 -19.72
CA ASN A 149 21.46 -4.19 -19.32
C ASN A 149 22.37 -5.43 -19.51
N HIS A 150 21.89 -6.44 -20.23
CA HIS A 150 22.64 -7.59 -20.73
C HIS A 150 22.62 -7.55 -22.25
#